data_AF-A0A353V458-F1
#
_entry.id   AF-A0A353V458-F1
#
_cell.length_a   1.000
_cell.length_b   1.000
_cell.length_c   1.000
_cell.angle_alpha   90.00
_cell.angle_beta   90.00
_cell.angle_gamma   90.00
#
_symmetry.space_group_name_H-M   'P 1'
#
loop_
_entity.id
_entity.type
_entity.pdbx_description
1 polymer ?
#
loop_
_entity_poly.entity_id
_entity_poly.type
_entity_poly.pdbx_seq_one_letter_code
_entity_poly.pdbx_strand_id
1 'polypeptide(L)'
;MFAGGSRPEVTRWLRNFLTAHAKRVSPRVEVLLDAGDERAESRYRARLRLDERTSDALELEYPEVARNRASLAWCAALAERVAGLARALVAGRGSADARAR
;
A
#
# COMPACT_ATOMS: atom_id res chain seq x y z
N MET A 1 12.84 -25.75 -2.31
CA MET A 1 12.23 -25.18 -1.09
C MET A 1 11.91 -23.71 -1.39
N PHE A 2 10.65 -23.37 -1.63
CA PHE A 2 10.28 -21.99 -2.01
C PHE A 2 10.41 -21.07 -0.79
N ALA A 3 11.40 -20.17 -0.80
CA ALA A 3 11.59 -19.12 0.22
C ALA A 3 10.50 -18.02 0.19
N GLY A 4 9.33 -18.32 -0.39
CA GLY A 4 8.32 -17.37 -0.85
C GLY A 4 7.06 -17.29 0.00
N GLY A 5 6.89 -18.12 1.04
CA GLY A 5 5.67 -18.12 1.88
C GLY A 5 4.40 -18.47 1.11
N SER A 6 3.34 -18.81 1.82
CA SER A 6 2.01 -18.99 1.23
C SER A 6 1.40 -17.64 0.82
N ARG A 7 0.45 -17.65 -0.13
CA ARG A 7 -0.25 -16.43 -0.56
C ARG A 7 -0.89 -15.66 0.60
N PRO A 8 -1.55 -16.30 1.58
CA PRO A 8 -2.04 -15.61 2.77
C PRO A 8 -0.94 -14.92 3.59
N GLU A 9 0.23 -15.54 3.74
CA GLU A 9 1.36 -14.93 4.46
C GLU A 9 1.91 -13.71 3.72
N VAL A 10 2.05 -13.81 2.39
CA VAL A 10 2.53 -12.69 1.55
C VAL A 10 1.53 -11.53 1.59
N THR A 11 0.24 -11.83 1.49
CA THR A 11 -0.84 -10.83 1.59
C THR A 11 -0.85 -10.15 2.94
N ARG A 12 -0.71 -10.91 4.03
CA ARG A 12 -0.63 -10.38 5.40
C ARG A 12 0.60 -9.49 5.56
N TRP A 13 1.75 -9.94 5.08
CA TRP A 13 2.99 -9.17 5.10
C TRP A 13 2.81 -7.84 4.36
N LEU A 14 2.27 -7.88 3.13
CA LEU A 14 2.06 -6.69 2.32
C LEU A 14 1.11 -5.71 3.00
N ARG A 15 -0.04 -6.19 3.52
CA ARG A 15 -0.98 -5.36 4.28
C ARG A 15 -0.29 -4.63 5.43
N ASN A 16 0.50 -5.36 6.22
CA ASN A 16 1.22 -4.80 7.36
C ASN A 16 2.26 -3.78 6.94
N PHE A 17 3.03 -4.10 5.90
CA PHE A 17 4.05 -3.21 5.34
C PHE A 17 3.44 -1.88 4.88
N LEU A 18 2.44 -1.95 4.00
CA LEU A 18 1.76 -0.76 3.47
C LEU A 18 1.14 0.07 4.60
N THR A 19 0.48 -0.59 5.56
CA THR A 19 -0.15 0.10 6.70
C THR A 19 0.87 0.82 7.56
N ALA A 20 1.96 0.15 7.91
CA ALA A 20 3.01 0.74 8.75
C ALA A 20 3.64 1.97 8.08
N HIS A 21 3.92 1.91 6.78
CA HIS A 21 4.52 3.04 6.06
C HIS A 21 3.54 4.18 5.79
N ALA A 22 2.27 3.89 5.51
CA ALA A 22 1.24 4.93 5.39
C ALA A 22 1.02 5.66 6.73
N LYS A 23 0.97 4.92 7.85
CA LYS A 23 0.75 5.50 9.20
C LYS A 23 1.89 6.37 9.70
N ARG A 24 3.12 6.16 9.21
CA ARG A 24 4.25 7.07 9.49
C ARG A 24 4.04 8.47 8.92
N VAL A 25 3.27 8.61 7.83
CA VAL A 25 2.92 9.91 7.27
C VAL A 25 1.73 10.53 8.01
N SER A 26 0.67 9.75 8.23
CA SER A 26 -0.45 10.16 9.06
C SER A 26 -1.17 8.96 9.66
N PRO A 27 -1.46 8.96 10.97
CA PRO A 27 -2.12 7.83 11.63
C PRO A 27 -3.55 7.59 11.13
N ARG A 28 -4.18 8.60 10.50
CA ARG A 28 -5.54 8.56 9.94
C ARG A 28 -5.62 7.92 8.55
N VAL A 29 -4.47 7.71 7.89
CA VAL A 29 -4.47 7.05 6.58
C VAL A 29 -4.70 5.56 6.76
N GLU A 30 -5.60 5.03 5.95
CA GLU A 30 -5.98 3.62 5.90
C GLU A 30 -5.51 2.97 4.60
N VAL A 31 -5.26 1.66 4.63
CA VAL A 31 -4.88 0.86 3.46
C VAL A 31 -6.04 -0.05 3.08
N LEU A 32 -6.54 0.14 1.87
CA LEU A 32 -7.49 -0.74 1.21
C LEU A 32 -6.69 -1.68 0.30
N LEU A 33 -6.44 -2.91 0.76
CA LEU A 33 -5.76 -3.93 -0.03
C LEU A 33 -6.78 -4.95 -0.51
N ASP A 34 -6.96 -4.99 -1.82
CA ASP A 34 -7.59 -6.07 -2.55
C ASP A 34 -6.51 -7.05 -3.02
N ALA A 35 -6.67 -8.30 -2.58
CA ALA A 35 -5.74 -9.37 -2.92
C ALA A 35 -6.24 -10.24 -4.06
N GLY A 36 -7.43 -9.97 -4.62
CA GLY A 36 -8.05 -10.77 -5.67
C GLY A 36 -8.33 -12.23 -5.27
N ASP A 37 -9.13 -12.92 -6.06
CA ASP A 37 -9.44 -14.34 -5.85
C ASP A 37 -8.23 -15.23 -6.18
N GLU A 38 -8.01 -16.29 -5.41
CA GLU A 38 -6.83 -17.18 -5.52
C GLU A 38 -6.69 -17.83 -6.91
N ARG A 39 -7.81 -17.92 -7.65
CA ARG A 39 -7.88 -18.57 -8.97
C ARG A 39 -7.69 -17.62 -10.14
N ALA A 40 -7.81 -16.30 -9.95
CA ALA A 40 -7.96 -15.35 -11.06
C ALA A 40 -6.97 -14.18 -11.07
N GLU A 41 -6.40 -13.78 -9.93
CA GLU A 41 -5.61 -12.54 -9.88
C GLU A 41 -4.25 -12.72 -9.21
N SER A 42 -3.21 -12.79 -10.04
CA SER A 42 -1.80 -12.78 -9.62
C SER A 42 -1.33 -11.39 -9.15
N ARG A 43 -2.25 -10.46 -8.90
CA ARG A 43 -1.98 -9.04 -8.64
C ARG A 43 -2.68 -8.58 -7.38
N TYR A 44 -1.97 -7.76 -6.62
CA TYR A 44 -2.49 -6.96 -5.52
C TYR A 44 -2.88 -5.59 -6.04
N ARG A 45 -4.01 -5.08 -5.57
CA ARG A 45 -4.39 -3.68 -5.73
C ARG A 45 -4.51 -3.04 -4.36
N ALA A 46 -3.63 -2.08 -4.08
CA ALA A 46 -3.70 -1.28 -2.88
C ALA A 46 -4.12 0.15 -3.19
N ARG A 47 -4.99 0.73 -2.36
CA ARG A 47 -5.27 2.17 -2.33
C ARG A 47 -5.08 2.69 -0.91
N LEU A 48 -4.67 3.93 -0.79
CA LEU A 48 -4.70 4.65 0.47
C LEU A 48 -6.01 5.43 0.57
N ARG A 49 -6.59 5.49 1.77
CA ARG A 49 -7.80 6.26 2.06
C ARG A 49 -7.55 7.24 3.19
N LEU A 50 -8.06 8.45 3.04
CA LEU A 50 -8.12 9.45 4.10
C LEU A 50 -9.47 10.17 4.02
N ASP A 51 -10.31 9.94 5.04
CA ASP A 51 -11.71 10.34 5.04
C ASP A 51 -12.43 9.76 3.79
N GLU A 52 -13.11 10.57 2.99
CA GLU A 52 -13.80 10.12 1.76
C GLU A 52 -12.88 10.02 0.52
N ARG A 53 -11.60 10.36 0.64
CA ARG A 53 -10.68 10.45 -0.50
C ARG A 53 -9.81 9.21 -0.60
N THR A 54 -9.54 8.79 -1.83
CA THR A 54 -8.70 7.64 -2.13
C THR A 54 -7.55 8.03 -3.07
N SER A 55 -6.40 7.39 -2.90
CA SER A 55 -5.27 7.54 -3.82
C SER A 55 -5.50 6.78 -5.12
N ASP A 56 -4.62 7.03 -6.09
CA ASP A 56 -4.41 6.12 -7.21
C ASP A 56 -4.07 4.71 -6.72
N ALA A 57 -4.39 3.72 -7.56
CA ALA A 57 -4.13 2.33 -7.27
C ALA A 57 -2.63 2.02 -7.39
N LEU A 58 -2.09 1.41 -6.33
CA LEU A 58 -0.79 0.76 -6.33
C LEU A 58 -1.00 -0.70 -6.72
N GLU A 59 -0.64 -1.04 -7.95
CA GLU A 59 -0.65 -2.41 -8.44
C GLU A 59 0.71 -3.07 -8.20
N LEU A 60 0.68 -4.31 -7.69
CA LEU A 60 1.87 -5.13 -7.42
C LEU A 60 1.59 -6.57 -7.84
N GLU A 61 2.58 -7.27 -8.38
CA GLU A 61 2.40 -8.68 -8.74
C GLU A 61 2.78 -9.59 -7.57
N TYR A 62 1.97 -10.62 -7.30
CA TYR A 62 2.24 -11.59 -6.25
C TYR A 62 3.66 -12.18 -6.33
N PRO A 63 4.15 -12.66 -7.50
CA PRO A 63 5.51 -13.21 -7.59
C PRO A 63 6.59 -12.18 -7.28
N GLU A 64 6.37 -10.91 -7.62
CA GLU A 64 7.29 -9.82 -7.31
C GLU A 64 7.38 -9.59 -5.80
N VAL A 65 6.24 -9.48 -5.11
CA VAL A 65 6.18 -9.27 -3.66
C VAL A 65 6.78 -10.47 -2.92
N ALA A 66 6.40 -11.69 -3.31
CA ALA A 66 6.90 -12.91 -2.69
C ALA A 66 8.42 -13.03 -2.77
N ARG A 67 9.01 -12.65 -3.92
CA ARG A 67 10.47 -12.68 -4.16
C ARG A 67 11.21 -11.55 -3.44
N ASN A 68 10.65 -10.35 -3.43
CA ASN A 68 11.38 -9.14 -3.05
C ASN A 68 11.11 -8.65 -1.62
N ARG A 69 10.17 -9.22 -0.87
CA ARG A 69 9.85 -8.78 0.51
C ARG A 69 11.02 -8.82 1.51
N ALA A 70 12.09 -9.56 1.21
CA ALA A 70 13.32 -9.60 2.00
C ALA A 70 14.42 -8.65 1.45
N SER A 71 14.21 -8.04 0.29
CA SER A 71 15.14 -7.10 -0.33
C SER A 71 14.95 -5.70 0.26
N LEU A 72 15.97 -5.22 0.98
CA LEU A 72 15.96 -3.89 1.59
C LEU A 72 15.76 -2.77 0.56
N ALA A 73 16.41 -2.87 -0.60
CA ALA A 73 16.29 -1.87 -1.67
C ALA A 73 14.86 -1.81 -2.24
N TRP A 74 14.25 -2.98 -2.47
CA TRP A 74 12.88 -3.04 -2.97
C TRP A 74 11.88 -2.54 -1.92
N CYS A 75 12.05 -2.94 -0.65
CA CYS A 75 11.24 -2.44 0.46
C CYS A 75 11.36 -0.91 0.60
N ALA A 76 12.56 -0.34 0.50
CA ALA A 76 12.76 1.11 0.56
C ALA A 76 12.03 1.84 -0.58
N ALA A 77 12.13 1.33 -1.82
CA ALA A 77 11.42 1.90 -2.96
C ALA A 77 9.89 1.82 -2.79
N LEU A 78 9.37 0.69 -2.30
CA LEU A 78 7.95 0.55 -2.01
C LEU A 78 7.49 1.49 -0.89
N ALA A 79 8.29 1.62 0.17
CA ALA A 79 8.01 2.55 1.27
C ALA A 79 7.90 4.00 0.79
N GLU A 80 8.82 4.45 -0.08
CA GLU A 80 8.77 5.81 -0.64
C GLU A 80 7.55 6.01 -1.54
N ARG A 81 7.16 5.02 -2.35
CA ARG A 81 5.92 5.09 -3.14
C ARG A 81 4.70 5.26 -2.26
N VAL A 82 4.58 4.46 -1.19
CA VAL A 82 3.47 4.56 -0.23
C VAL A 82 3.48 5.90 0.49
N ALA A 83 4.65 6.37 0.93
CA ALA A 83 4.78 7.66 1.59
C ALA A 83 4.40 8.81 0.65
N GLY A 84 4.78 8.75 -0.63
CA GLY A 84 4.38 9.71 -1.66
C GLY A 84 2.86 9.81 -1.83
N LEU A 85 2.18 8.66 -1.97
CA LEU A 85 0.72 8.61 -2.07
C LEU A 85 0.05 9.16 -0.80
N ALA A 86 0.56 8.81 0.38
CA ALA A 86 0.01 9.29 1.65
C ALA A 86 0.19 10.81 1.80
N ARG A 87 1.36 11.34 1.45
CA ARG A 87 1.64 12.79 1.48
C ARG A 87 0.73 13.54 0.52
N ALA A 88 0.52 13.02 -0.69
CA ALA A 88 -0.41 13.62 -1.66
C ALA A 88 -1.85 13.67 -1.13
N LEU A 89 -2.33 12.60 -0.50
CA LEU A 89 -3.67 12.57 0.13
C LEU A 89 -3.81 13.59 1.27
N VAL A 90 -2.78 13.70 2.11
CA VAL A 90 -2.76 14.67 3.22
C VAL A 90 -2.70 16.10 2.68
N ALA A 91 -1.84 16.38 1.70
CA ALA A 91 -1.70 17.70 1.09
C ALA A 91 -3.00 18.16 0.41
N GLY A 92 -3.66 17.26 -0.33
CA GLY A 92 -4.98 17.52 -0.91
C GLY A 92 -6.06 17.83 0.14
N ARG A 93 -5.84 17.51 1.42
CA ARG A 93 -6.79 17.86 2.52
C ARG A 93 -6.68 19.34 2.83
N GLY A 94 -5.44 19.84 2.91
CA GLY A 94 -5.17 21.24 3.21
C GLY A 94 -5.83 22.19 2.21
N SER A 95 -5.80 21.85 0.91
CA SER A 95 -6.46 22.66 -0.13
C SER A 95 -7.99 22.62 -0.08
N ALA A 96 -8.59 21.49 0.32
CA ALA A 96 -10.04 21.37 0.47
C ALA A 96 -10.54 22.11 1.72
N ASP A 97 -9.84 21.99 2.85
CA ASP A 97 -10.16 22.68 4.11
C ASP A 97 -10.00 24.21 3.96
N ALA A 98 -8.99 24.67 3.20
CA ALA A 98 -8.76 26.10 2.94
C ALA A 98 -9.84 26.76 2.05
N ARG A 99 -10.59 25.98 1.25
CA ARG A 99 -11.69 26.49 0.42
C ARG A 99 -13.04 26.51 1.14
N ALA A 100 -13.14 25.84 2.27
CA ALA A 100 -14.37 25.72 3.07
C ALA A 100 -14.47 26.75 4.22
N ARG A 101 -13.48 27.64 4.36
CA ARG A 101 -13.48 28.78 5.30
C ARG A 101 -13.68 30.09 4.56
#